data_AF-A0A929QI19-F1
#
_entry.id   AF-A0A929QI19-F1
#
_cell.length_a   1.000
_cell.length_b   1.000
_cell.length_c   1.000
_cell.angle_alpha   90.00
_cell.angle_beta   90.00
_cell.angle_gamma   90.00
#
_symmetry.space_group_name_H-M   'P 1'
#
loop_
_entity.id
_entity.type
_entity.pdbx_description
1 polymer ?
#
loop_
_entity_poly.entity_id
_entity_poly.type
_entity_poly.pdbx_seq_one_letter_code
_entity_poly.pdbx_strand_id
1 'polypeptide(L)'
;GIKTISMLSDQMKITFSKESITFESIIEDNSEAKTMIEFQTGLEEDISINVKNRNLIDFLQSIEDEKFEFGFKDKNLPFVVSSKELLTVISPLNI
;
A
#
# COMPACT_ATOMS: atom_id res chain seq x y z
N GLY A 1 0.11 6.95 -10.83
CA GLY A 1 0.10 7.03 -9.36
C GLY A 1 1.28 6.28 -8.77
N ILE A 2 1.10 5.01 -8.38
CA ILE A 2 2.11 4.19 -7.66
C ILE A 2 3.47 4.09 -8.35
N LYS A 3 3.52 3.93 -9.69
CA LYS A 3 4.80 3.89 -10.45
C LYS A 3 5.66 5.14 -10.23
N THR A 4 5.04 6.31 -10.05
CA THR A 4 5.75 7.57 -9.82
C THR A 4 6.33 7.63 -8.40
N ILE A 5 5.59 7.14 -7.40
CA ILE A 5 6.06 7.04 -6.00
C ILE A 5 7.27 6.09 -5.91
N SER A 6 7.22 4.98 -6.64
CA SER A 6 8.31 4.01 -6.67
C SER A 6 9.58 4.45 -7.39
N MET A 7 9.49 5.49 -8.24
CA MET A 7 10.67 6.08 -8.86
C MET A 7 11.43 7.02 -7.91
N LEU A 8 10.78 7.47 -6.83
CA LEU A 8 11.30 8.47 -5.91
C LEU A 8 11.76 7.86 -4.58
N SER A 9 11.19 6.72 -4.19
CA SER A 9 11.59 5.99 -2.98
C SER A 9 11.46 4.49 -3.14
N ASP A 10 12.22 3.74 -2.35
CA ASP A 10 12.09 2.30 -2.17
C ASP A 10 10.98 1.92 -1.18
N GLN A 11 10.46 2.90 -0.44
CA GLN A 11 9.49 2.71 0.62
C GLN A 11 8.28 3.64 0.44
N MET A 12 7.11 3.15 0.84
CA MET A 12 5.91 3.96 0.89
C MET A 12 5.15 3.70 2.18
N LYS A 13 4.49 4.75 2.66
CA LYS A 13 3.43 4.67 3.64
C LYS A 13 2.10 4.61 2.91
N ILE A 14 1.26 3.65 3.28
CA ILE A 14 -0.11 3.54 2.80
C ILE A 14 -1.01 3.80 3.98
N THR A 15 -1.92 4.76 3.85
CA THR A 15 -2.90 5.11 4.87
C THR A 15 -4.30 4.84 4.34
N PHE A 16 -5.02 3.94 5.00
CA PHE A 16 -6.41 3.64 4.74
C PHE A 16 -7.23 4.43 5.75
N SER A 17 -7.99 5.40 5.24
CA SER A 17 -8.99 6.13 6.00
C SER A 17 -10.38 5.65 5.61
N LYS A 18 -11.40 6.10 6.32
CA LYS A 18 -12.80 5.75 6.03
C LYS A 18 -13.20 5.98 4.55
N GLU A 19 -12.73 7.08 3.96
CA GLU A 19 -13.21 7.56 2.65
C GLU A 19 -12.11 7.63 1.58
N SER A 20 -10.87 7.33 1.94
CA SER A 20 -9.75 7.38 0.99
C SER A 20 -8.62 6.42 1.35
N ILE A 21 -7.83 6.08 0.33
CA ILE A 21 -6.54 5.40 0.48
C ILE A 21 -5.47 6.36 -0.04
N THR A 22 -4.49 6.65 0.81
CA THR A 22 -3.39 7.57 0.54
C THR A 22 -2.09 6.80 0.45
N PHE A 23 -1.27 7.08 -0.56
CA PHE A 23 0.08 6.53 -0.74
C PHE A 23 1.08 7.67 -0.72
N GLU A 24 2.09 7.57 0.15
CA GLU A 24 3.10 8.58 0.42
C GLU A 24 4.50 7.96 0.29
N SER A 25 5.38 8.56 -0.51
CA SER A 25 6.80 8.17 -0.53
C SER A 25 7.47 8.52 0.79
N ILE A 26 8.24 7.61 1.37
CA ILE A 26 9.11 7.91 2.53
C ILE A 26 10.49 8.25 1.98
N ILE A 27 10.87 9.54 1.96
CA ILE A 27 12.18 10.01 1.51
C ILE A 27 12.80 10.86 2.61
N GLU A 28 14.11 10.75 2.82
CA GLU A 28 14.84 11.55 3.82
C GLU A 28 14.93 13.05 3.46
N ASP A 29 14.65 13.43 2.20
CA ASP A 29 15.05 14.73 1.63
C ASP A 29 13.86 15.68 1.28
N ASN A 30 12.76 15.60 2.05
CA ASN A 30 11.57 16.50 1.99
C ASN A 30 10.79 16.58 0.65
N SER A 31 11.13 15.81 -0.38
CA SER A 31 10.28 15.69 -1.59
C SER A 31 9.20 14.61 -1.37
N GLU A 32 7.99 15.02 -1.00
CA GLU A 32 6.89 14.09 -0.75
C GLU A 32 6.09 13.81 -2.02
N ALA A 33 6.26 12.64 -2.62
CA ALA A 33 5.33 12.14 -3.63
C ALA A 33 4.13 11.51 -2.93
N LYS A 34 2.98 12.19 -3.02
CA LYS A 34 1.72 11.77 -2.43
C LYS A 34 0.65 11.59 -3.50
N THR A 35 -0.08 10.49 -3.44
CA THR A 35 -1.28 10.27 -4.27
C THR A 35 -2.39 9.71 -3.39
N MET A 36 -3.62 10.04 -3.73
CA MET A 36 -4.81 9.64 -2.99
C MET A 36 -5.86 9.13 -3.96
N ILE A 37 -6.55 8.07 -3.54
CA ILE A 37 -7.75 7.57 -4.22
C ILE A 37 -8.93 7.67 -3.27
N GLU A 38 -10.06 8.13 -3.78
CA GLU A 38 -11.32 8.11 -3.04
C GLU A 38 -11.86 6.68 -3.04
N PHE A 39 -12.01 6.11 -1.85
CA PHE A 39 -12.47 4.73 -1.67
C PHE A 39 -13.10 4.56 -0.30
N GLN A 40 -14.34 4.08 -0.27
CA GLN A 40 -15.05 3.80 0.97
C GLN A 40 -14.53 2.47 1.54
N THR A 41 -13.59 2.55 2.49
CA THR A 41 -12.93 1.37 3.07
C THR A 41 -13.82 0.63 4.06
N GLY A 42 -14.79 1.32 4.66
CA GLY A 42 -15.62 0.79 5.74
C GLY A 42 -14.92 0.73 7.09
N LEU A 43 -13.74 1.35 7.22
CA LEU A 43 -12.99 1.40 8.48
C LEU A 43 -13.56 2.45 9.44
N GLU A 44 -13.58 2.12 10.73
CA GLU A 44 -13.92 3.04 11.81
C GLU A 44 -12.72 3.89 12.25
N GLU A 45 -11.51 3.33 12.14
CA GLU A 45 -10.25 3.99 12.48
C GLU A 45 -9.27 3.91 11.31
N ASP A 46 -8.48 4.97 11.15
CA ASP A 46 -7.42 5.03 10.14
C ASP A 46 -6.30 4.03 10.49
N ILE A 47 -5.82 3.30 9.47
CA ILE A 47 -4.64 2.45 9.59
C ILE A 47 -3.57 2.88 8.60
N SER A 48 -2.33 2.93 9.08
CA SER A 48 -1.16 3.16 8.23
C SER A 48 -0.20 1.98 8.29
N ILE A 49 0.34 1.62 7.13
CA ILE A 49 1.38 0.61 6.97
C ILE A 49 2.54 1.15 6.16
N ASN A 50 3.75 0.76 6.53
CA ASN A 50 4.96 1.08 5.77
C ASN A 50 5.41 -0.17 5.02
N VAL A 51 5.70 -0.05 3.73
CA VAL A 51 5.99 -1.19 2.87
C VAL A 51 7.14 -0.87 1.93
N LYS A 52 7.86 -1.90 1.48
CA LYS A 52 8.79 -1.77 0.35
C LYS A 52 7.98 -1.72 -0.94
N ASN A 53 8.24 -0.69 -1.76
CA ASN A 53 7.49 -0.42 -2.98
C ASN A 53 7.51 -1.61 -3.93
N ARG A 54 8.67 -2.24 -4.06
CA ARG A 54 8.86 -3.42 -4.92
C ARG A 54 7.88 -4.55 -4.60
N ASN A 55 7.63 -4.85 -3.32
CA ASN A 55 6.75 -5.96 -2.95
C ASN A 55 5.31 -5.76 -3.44
N LEU A 56 4.78 -4.53 -3.30
CA LEU A 56 3.43 -4.21 -3.77
C LEU A 56 3.37 -4.12 -5.30
N ILE A 57 4.41 -3.56 -5.93
CA ILE A 57 4.47 -3.43 -7.39
C ILE A 57 4.57 -4.78 -8.08
N ASP A 58 5.41 -5.69 -7.56
CA ASP A 58 5.56 -7.04 -8.09
C ASP A 58 4.21 -7.77 -8.04
N PHE A 59 3.46 -7.62 -6.94
CA PHE A 59 2.10 -8.13 -6.86
C PHE A 59 1.16 -7.49 -7.90
N LEU A 60 1.14 -6.16 -8.00
CA LEU A 60 0.28 -5.45 -8.97
C LEU A 60 0.62 -5.79 -10.43
N GLN A 61 1.87 -6.14 -10.74
CA GLN A 61 2.29 -6.59 -12.08
C GLN A 61 1.92 -8.04 -12.36
N SER A 62 1.70 -8.84 -11.32
CA SER A 62 1.32 -10.25 -11.42
C SER A 62 -0.18 -10.51 -11.54
N ILE A 63 -1.01 -9.48 -11.35
CA ILE A 63 -2.47 -9.57 -11.47
C ILE A 63 -2.95 -8.97 -12.81
N GLU A 64 -3.94 -9.61 -13.41
CA GLU A 64 -4.64 -9.09 -14.59
C GLU A 64 -5.94 -8.34 -14.21
N ASP A 65 -6.43 -8.57 -13.00
CA ASP A 65 -7.66 -7.99 -12.49
C ASP A 65 -7.49 -6.53 -12.08
N GLU A 66 -8.49 -5.71 -12.37
CA GLU A 66 -8.55 -4.30 -11.97
C GLU A 66 -8.78 -4.13 -10.46
N LYS A 67 -9.23 -5.18 -9.78
CA LYS A 67 -9.53 -5.20 -8.35
C LYS A 67 -8.75 -6.32 -7.68
N PHE A 68 -8.26 -6.03 -6.49
CA PHE A 68 -7.60 -6.98 -5.61
C PHE A 68 -8.07 -6.74 -4.17
N GLU A 69 -7.87 -7.71 -3.31
CA GLU A 69 -8.18 -7.63 -1.90
C GLU A 69 -6.91 -7.31 -1.11
N PHE A 70 -7.07 -6.44 -0.10
CA PHE A 70 -6.01 -6.04 0.80
C PHE A 70 -6.43 -6.42 2.23
N GLY A 71 -5.93 -7.56 2.70
CA GLY A 71 -6.20 -8.09 4.03
C GLY A 71 -5.12 -7.67 5.03
N PHE A 72 -5.51 -6.97 6.09
CA PHE A 72 -4.61 -6.59 7.18
C PHE A 72 -5.22 -6.93 8.54
N LYS A 73 -4.38 -7.04 9.56
CA LYS A 73 -4.81 -7.21 10.96
C LYS A 73 -4.37 -6.05 11.85
N ASP A 74 -3.09 -5.70 11.77
CA ASP A 74 -2.46 -4.66 12.57
C ASP A 74 -1.30 -4.06 11.77
N LYS A 75 -0.93 -2.81 12.04
CA LYS A 75 0.14 -2.08 11.37
C LYS A 75 1.52 -2.78 11.44
N ASN A 76 1.74 -3.58 12.49
CA ASN A 76 3.00 -4.28 12.72
C ASN A 76 2.97 -5.75 12.24
N LEU A 77 1.84 -6.22 11.70
CA LEU A 77 1.69 -7.59 11.23
C LEU A 77 1.81 -7.67 9.71
N PRO A 78 2.28 -8.81 9.17
CA PRO A 78 2.17 -9.10 7.74
C PRO A 78 0.75 -8.90 7.24
N PHE A 79 0.63 -8.29 6.07
CA PHE A 79 -0.63 -8.15 5.36
C PHE A 79 -0.64 -9.05 4.13
N VAL A 80 -1.84 -9.35 3.66
CA VAL A 80 -2.10 -10.22 2.53
C VAL A 80 -2.68 -9.39 1.41
N VAL A 81 -2.13 -9.54 0.22
CA VAL A 81 -2.75 -9.05 -1.01
C VAL A 81 -3.14 -10.24 -1.86
N SER A 82 -4.37 -10.24 -2.36
CA SER A 82 -4.90 -11.37 -3.12
C SER A 82 -5.71 -10.93 -4.31
N SER A 83 -5.62 -11.71 -5.39
CA SER A 83 -6.49 -11.60 -6.55
C SER A 83 -6.75 -13.00 -7.10
N LYS A 84 -8.03 -13.41 -7.14
CA LYS A 84 -8.45 -14.77 -7.47
C LYS A 84 -7.70 -15.82 -6.63
N GLU A 85 -6.91 -16.68 -7.27
CA GLU A 85 -6.13 -17.74 -6.61
C GLU A 85 -4.71 -17.27 -6.20
N LEU A 86 -4.29 -16.08 -6.64
CA LEU A 86 -2.99 -15.53 -6.26
C LEU A 86 -3.09 -14.88 -4.88
N LEU A 87 -2.23 -15.33 -3.97
CA LEU A 87 -2.12 -14.81 -2.61
C LEU A 87 -0.65 -14.49 -2.31
N THR A 88 -0.37 -13.24 -1.95
CA THR A 88 0.98 -12.79 -1.58
C THR A 88 0.96 -12.20 -0.18
N VAL A 89 1.87 -12.69 0.66
CA VAL A 89 2.08 -12.15 2.01
C VAL A 89 3.21 -11.14 1.97
N ILE A 90 2.97 -9.93 2.45
CA ILE A 90 3.95 -8.84 2.48
C ILE A 90 4.21 -8.45 3.93
N SER A 91 5.49 -8.45 4.31
CA SER A 91 5.93 -7.99 5.64
C SER A 91 5.96 -6.46 5.71
N PRO A 92 5.44 -5.85 6.80
CA PRO A 92 5.55 -4.42 7.02
C PRO A 92 6.98 -4.02 7.39
N LEU A 93 7.28 -2.73 7.23
CA LEU A 93 8.49 -2.11 7.77
C LEU A 93 8.16 -1.51 9.14
N ASN A 94 8.90 -1.93 10.16
CA ASN A 94 8.86 -1.29 11.47
C ASN A 94 9.81 -0.08 11.42
N ILE A 95 9.24 1.11 11.26
CA ILE A 95 9.96 2.39 11.25
C ILE A 95 9.49 3.20 12.45
#